data_AF-A0A088CDS5-F1
#
_entry.id   AF-A0A088CDS5-F1
#
_cell.length_a   1.000
_cell.length_b   1.000
_cell.length_c   1.000
_cell.angle_alpha   90.00
_cell.angle_beta   90.00
_cell.angle_gamma   90.00
#
_symmetry.space_group_name_H-M   'P 1'
#
loop_
_entity.id
_entity.type
_entity.pdbx_description
1 polymer ?
#
loop_
_entity_poly.entity_id
_entity_poly.type
_entity_poly.pdbx_seq_one_letter_code
_entity_poly.pdbx_strand_id
1 'polypeptide(L)'
;SNLSIDENDNTQQEYFIPWHLPFHRAEISGASAAALENGFAKKDDKKGAVVYNRYYHVFVEGELQRLVAGMSNATIVDQFYDKSNWCIVLEKL
;
A
#
# COMPACT_ATOMS: atom_id res chain seq x y z
N SER A 1 -37.25 6.80 2.95
CA SER A 1 -36.25 7.52 2.14
C SER A 1 -35.29 6.49 1.61
N ASN A 2 -35.25 6.32 0.28
CA ASN A 2 -34.35 5.39 -0.38
C ASN A 2 -32.91 5.83 -0.09
N LEU A 3 -32.15 5.02 0.66
CA LEU A 3 -30.70 5.13 0.72
C LEU A 3 -30.20 4.63 -0.62
N SER A 4 -30.07 5.55 -1.59
CA SER A 4 -29.20 5.37 -2.73
C SER A 4 -27.81 5.12 -2.17
N ILE A 5 -27.41 3.85 -2.10
CA ILE A 5 -26.00 3.49 -2.05
C ILE A 5 -25.47 4.02 -3.38
N ASP A 6 -24.83 5.17 -3.32
CA ASP A 6 -24.05 5.70 -4.44
C ASP A 6 -22.89 4.73 -4.68
N GLU A 7 -23.15 3.67 -5.46
CA GLU A 7 -22.16 2.71 -5.96
C GLU A 7 -21.27 3.33 -7.05
N ASN A 8 -20.81 4.56 -6.84
CA ASN A 8 -19.92 5.21 -7.77
C ASN A 8 -19.05 6.29 -7.11
N ASP A 9 -18.36 5.95 -6.02
CA ASP A 9 -17.19 6.74 -5.63
C ASP A 9 -16.00 6.25 -6.47
N ASN A 10 -15.68 7.03 -7.51
CA ASN A 10 -14.63 6.76 -8.49
C ASN A 10 -13.23 7.01 -7.90
N THR A 11 -12.95 6.44 -6.73
CA THR A 11 -11.64 6.54 -6.08
C THR A 11 -10.85 5.28 -6.43
N GLN A 12 -9.99 5.35 -7.44
CA GLN A 12 -8.95 4.34 -7.65
C GLN A 12 -8.08 4.31 -6.37
N GLN A 13 -8.07 3.20 -5.63
CA GLN A 13 -7.31 3.08 -4.37
C GLN A 13 -6.09 2.17 -4.52
N GLU A 14 -6.06 1.32 -5.54
CA GLU A 14 -4.99 0.37 -5.80
C GLU A 14 -3.99 0.93 -6.80
N TYR A 15 -2.72 1.00 -6.41
CA TYR A 15 -1.65 1.52 -7.26
C TYR A 15 -0.48 0.56 -7.34
N PHE A 16 0.04 0.38 -8.55
CA PHE A 16 1.29 -0.34 -8.81
C PHE A 16 2.34 0.67 -9.26
N ILE A 17 3.32 0.96 -8.39
CA ILE A 17 4.35 1.97 -8.65
C ILE A 17 5.70 1.29 -8.92
N PRO A 18 6.41 1.68 -10.00
CA PRO A 18 7.76 1.18 -10.27
C PRO A 18 8.72 1.51 -9.14
N TRP A 19 9.25 0.48 -8.50
CA TRP A 19 10.26 0.57 -7.45
C TRP A 19 11.58 -0.01 -7.95
N HIS A 20 12.60 0.85 -8.04
CA HIS A 20 13.93 0.48 -8.50
C HIS A 20 14.76 0.01 -7.30
N LEU A 21 14.92 -1.30 -7.17
CA LEU A 21 15.74 -1.92 -6.14
C LEU A 21 17.19 -2.06 -6.65
N PRO A 22 18.18 -1.33 -6.08
CA PRO A 22 19.56 -1.43 -6.55
C PRO A 22 20.10 -2.85 -6.45
N PHE A 23 20.96 -3.26 -7.39
CA PHE A 23 21.49 -4.62 -7.46
C PHE A 23 22.19 -5.09 -6.18
N HIS A 24 22.93 -4.22 -5.50
CA HIS A 24 23.58 -4.58 -4.23
C HIS A 24 22.59 -4.86 -3.09
N ARG A 25 21.31 -4.48 -3.26
CA ARG A 25 20.20 -4.74 -2.32
C ARG A 25 19.26 -5.83 -2.84
N ALA A 26 19.28 -6.10 -4.15
CA ALA A 26 18.50 -7.17 -4.74
C ALA A 26 19.20 -8.51 -4.47
N GLU A 27 18.47 -9.49 -3.96
CA GLU A 27 18.95 -10.88 -3.93
C GLU A 27 18.93 -11.43 -5.35
N ILE A 28 20.00 -11.19 -6.11
CA ILE A 28 20.09 -11.53 -7.54
C ILE A 28 20.01 -13.04 -7.81
N SER A 29 20.27 -13.88 -6.81
CA SER A 29 20.18 -15.35 -6.88
C SER A 29 18.98 -15.95 -6.13
N GLY A 30 18.11 -15.10 -5.54
CA GLY A 30 16.99 -15.52 -4.70
C GLY A 30 15.65 -15.07 -5.26
N ALA A 31 14.83 -14.43 -4.42
CA ALA A 31 13.50 -13.96 -4.81
C ALA A 31 13.51 -13.06 -6.06
N SER A 32 14.59 -12.32 -6.31
CA SER A 32 14.70 -11.49 -7.51
C SER A 32 14.90 -12.30 -8.78
N ALA A 33 15.63 -13.41 -8.74
CA ALA A 33 15.80 -14.28 -9.90
C ALA A 33 14.46 -14.89 -10.32
N ALA A 34 13.72 -15.45 -9.36
CA ALA A 34 12.40 -16.01 -9.60
C ALA A 34 11.40 -14.94 -10.07
N ALA A 35 11.44 -13.73 -9.51
CA ALA A 35 10.58 -12.64 -9.95
C ALA A 35 10.89 -12.18 -11.39
N LEU A 36 12.16 -12.19 -11.79
CA LEU A 36 12.57 -11.89 -13.16
C LEU A 36 12.10 -12.98 -14.14
N GLU A 37 12.25 -14.26 -13.77
CA GLU A 37 11.82 -15.40 -14.59
C GLU A 37 10.29 -15.41 -14.80
N ASN A 38 9.53 -15.16 -13.73
CA ASN A 38 8.07 -15.13 -13.78
C ASN A 38 7.50 -13.80 -14.32
N GLY A 39 8.33 -12.84 -14.71
CA GLY A 39 7.90 -11.55 -15.26
C GLY A 39 7.32 -10.56 -14.24
N PHE A 40 7.42 -10.85 -12.94
CA PHE A 40 7.01 -9.94 -11.86
C PHE A 40 8.02 -8.82 -11.58
N ALA A 41 9.23 -8.94 -12.11
CA ALA A 41 10.27 -7.92 -12.07
C ALA A 41 10.93 -7.74 -13.43
N LYS A 42 11.57 -6.58 -13.62
CA LYS A 42 12.37 -6.28 -14.82
C LYS A 42 13.77 -5.88 -14.42
N LYS A 43 14.77 -6.41 -15.10
CA LYS A 43 16.16 -6.00 -14.90
C LYS A 43 16.42 -4.70 -15.68
N ASP A 44 16.95 -3.68 -15.02
CA ASP A 44 17.42 -2.44 -15.63
C ASP A 44 18.93 -2.32 -15.40
N ASP A 45 19.70 -2.85 -16.37
CA ASP A 45 21.17 -2.82 -16.32
C ASP A 45 21.74 -1.40 -16.39
N LYS A 46 21.03 -0.45 -17.04
CA LYS A 46 21.49 0.94 -17.16
C LYS A 46 21.45 1.67 -15.82
N LYS A 47 20.43 1.38 -15.00
CA LYS A 47 20.28 1.95 -13.66
C LYS A 47 20.88 1.09 -12.56
N GLY A 48 21.44 -0.08 -12.89
CA GLY A 48 21.98 -1.00 -11.91
C GLY A 48 20.91 -1.51 -10.92
N ALA A 49 19.68 -1.76 -11.40
CA ALA A 49 18.54 -2.04 -10.53
C ALA A 49 17.61 -3.13 -11.09
N VAL A 50 16.93 -3.85 -10.18
CA VAL A 50 15.75 -4.66 -10.50
C VAL A 50 14.52 -3.81 -10.21
N VAL A 51 13.63 -3.69 -11.18
CA VAL A 51 12.40 -2.90 -11.09
C VAL A 51 11.24 -3.82 -10.78
N TYR A 52 10.59 -3.57 -9.65
CA TYR A 52 9.34 -4.20 -9.23
C TYR A 52 8.18 -3.23 -9.35
N ASN A 53 6.96 -3.74 -9.41
CA ASN A 53 5.76 -2.93 -9.18
C ASN A 53 5.33 -3.12 -7.72
N ARG A 54 5.55 -2.10 -6.89
CA ARG A 54 5.10 -2.14 -5.50
C ARG A 54 3.62 -1.77 -5.44
N TYR A 55 2.84 -2.63 -4.78
CA TYR A 55 1.44 -2.39 -4.51
C TYR A 55 1.25 -1.39 -3.37
N TYR A 56 0.35 -0.43 -3.57
CA TYR A 56 -0.12 0.52 -2.57
C TYR A 56 -1.65 0.53 -2.56
N HIS A 57 -2.23 0.53 -1.36
CA HIS A 57 -3.63 0.87 -1.12
C HIS A 57 -3.69 2.27 -0.52
N VAL A 58 -4.31 3.21 -1.22
CA VAL A 58 -4.43 4.60 -0.79
C VAL A 58 -5.75 4.75 -0.06
N PHE A 59 -5.68 4.87 1.27
CA PHE A 59 -6.86 5.04 2.11
C PHE A 59 -7.62 6.32 1.76
N VAL A 60 -8.95 6.22 1.70
CA VAL A 60 -9.84 7.39 1.66
C VAL A 60 -10.24 7.82 3.07
N GLU A 61 -10.86 8.99 3.17
CA GLU A 61 -11.31 9.53 4.46
C GLU A 61 -12.19 8.54 5.23
N GLY A 62 -11.84 8.34 6.50
CA GLY A 62 -12.54 7.45 7.41
C GLY A 62 -12.40 5.95 7.12
N GLU A 63 -11.75 5.54 6.04
CA GLU A 63 -11.58 4.11 5.73
C GLU A 63 -10.70 3.41 6.77
N LEU A 64 -9.54 4.01 7.07
CA LEU A 64 -8.64 3.50 8.09
C LEU A 64 -9.32 3.40 9.46
N GLN A 65 -10.22 4.33 9.79
CA GLN A 65 -11.00 4.35 11.02
C GLN A 65 -11.97 3.18 11.10
N ARG A 66 -12.71 2.91 10.01
CA ARG A 66 -13.64 1.77 9.93
C ARG A 66 -12.91 0.43 10.03
N LEU A 67 -11.71 0.32 9.44
CA LEU A 67 -10.88 -0.88 9.52
C LEU A 67 -10.45 -1.18 10.97
N VAL A 68 -9.95 -0.17 11.69
CA VAL A 68 -9.45 -0.37 13.06
C VAL A 68 -10.58 -0.48 14.10
N ALA A 69 -11.76 0.07 13.83
CA ALA A 69 -12.93 -0.05 14.71
C ALA A 69 -13.38 -1.51 14.94
N GLY A 70 -13.00 -2.45 14.08
CA GLY A 70 -13.25 -3.87 14.26
C GLY A 70 -12.33 -4.56 15.27
N MET A 71 -11.29 -3.89 15.78
CA MET A 71 -10.34 -4.49 16.73
C MET A 71 -10.90 -4.44 18.15
N SER A 72 -10.94 -5.59 18.82
CA SER A 72 -11.54 -5.73 20.15
C SER A 72 -10.61 -5.37 21.32
N ASN A 73 -9.32 -5.12 21.06
CA ASN A 73 -8.27 -4.93 22.07
C ASN A 73 -7.57 -3.56 21.98
N ALA A 74 -8.15 -2.61 21.26
CA ALA A 74 -7.65 -1.26 21.14
C ALA A 74 -8.81 -0.26 21.04
N THR A 75 -8.57 0.97 21.48
CA THR A 75 -9.48 2.10 21.27
C THR A 75 -8.80 3.18 20.43
N ILE A 76 -9.58 3.90 19.63
CA ILE A 76 -9.10 5.06 18.89
C ILE A 76 -9.04 6.24 19.87
N VAL A 77 -7.86 6.85 20.01
CA VAL A 77 -7.68 8.03 20.86
C VAL A 77 -7.54 9.32 20.07
N ASP A 78 -7.09 9.25 18.81
CA ASP A 78 -7.01 10.41 17.91
C ASP A 78 -7.01 9.98 16.43
N GLN A 79 -7.44 10.89 15.56
CA GLN A 79 -7.40 10.74 14.11
C GLN A 79 -7.09 12.08 13.44
N PHE A 80 -6.16 12.08 12.49
CA PHE A 80 -5.76 13.30 11.79
C PHE A 80 -5.21 13.01 10.41
N TYR A 81 -5.07 14.07 9.60
CA TYR A 81 -4.47 14.03 8.27
C TYR A 81 -3.18 14.85 8.26
N ASP A 82 -2.05 14.23 7.91
CA ASP A 82 -0.75 14.91 7.80
C ASP A 82 0.01 14.49 6.54
N LYS A 83 0.53 15.47 5.80
CA LYS A 83 1.37 15.28 4.59
C LYS A 83 0.84 14.22 3.60
N SER A 84 -0.45 14.25 3.31
CA SER A 84 -1.11 13.28 2.42
C SER A 84 -1.26 11.87 2.98
N ASN A 85 -1.33 11.73 4.30
CA ASN A 85 -1.56 10.45 4.97
C ASN A 85 -2.71 10.59 5.98
N TRP A 86 -3.56 9.56 6.02
CA TRP A 86 -4.50 9.34 7.12
C TRP A 86 -3.77 8.65 8.28
N CYS A 87 -3.88 9.24 9.46
CA CYS A 87 -3.21 8.77 10.68
C CYS A 87 -4.25 8.44 11.76
N ILE A 88 -4.02 7.35 12.49
CA ILE A 88 -4.80 6.97 13.67
C ILE A 88 -3.86 6.68 14.82
N VAL A 89 -4.19 7.22 15.99
CA VAL A 89 -3.55 6.86 17.25
C VAL A 89 -4.46 5.89 17.99
N LEU A 90 -3.89 4.73 18.36
CA LEU A 90 -4.58 3.66 19.06
C LEU A 90 -3.97 3.49 20.45
N GLU A 91 -4.82 3.26 21.44
CA GLU A 91 -4.42 2.84 22.78
C GLU A 91 -4.90 1.40 23.01
N LYS A 92 -4.04 0.58 23.61
CA LYS A 92 -4.41 -0.78 24.00
C LYS A 92 -5.35 -0.72 25.20
N LEU A 93 -6.43 -1.52 25.16
CA LEU A 93 -7.35 -1.71 26.29
C LEU A 93 -6.68 -2.41 27.48
#